data_AF-A0A512PD73-F1
#
_entry.id   AF-A0A512PD73-F1
#
_cell.length_a   1.000
_cell.length_b   1.000
_cell.length_c   1.000
_cell.angle_alpha   90.00
_cell.angle_beta   90.00
_cell.angle_gamma   90.00
#
_symmetry.space_group_name_H-M   'P 1'
#
loop_
_entity.id
_entity.type
_entity.pdbx_description
1 polymer ?
#
loop_
_entity_poly.entity_id
_entity_poly.type
_entity_poly.pdbx_seq_one_letter_code
_entity_poly.pdbx_strand_id
1 'polypeptide(L)'
;MRRPEGTVFSQGDFRAGVPRNSPENMAANMAVVRPLEEWVVRTGSTPGQISQVWLLARRPWVVPLPSANRTARVPQRRRVRAR
;
A
#
# COMPACT_ATOMS: atom_id res chain seq x y z
N MET A 1 -1.37 -9.46 -4.33
CA MET A 1 -2.00 -8.15 -4.59
C MET A 1 -2.75 -8.29 -5.90
N ARG A 2 -4.06 -8.06 -5.96
CA ARG A 2 -4.83 -8.25 -7.20
C ARG A 2 -4.68 -6.98 -8.06
N ARG A 3 -4.45 -7.17 -9.36
CA ARG A 3 -4.16 -6.13 -10.35
C ARG A 3 -5.20 -4.99 -10.33
N PRO A 4 -4.78 -3.72 -10.25
CA PRO A 4 -5.66 -2.56 -10.32
C PRO A 4 -5.88 -2.07 -11.77
N GLU A 5 -5.06 -2.52 -12.72
CA GLU A 5 -5.24 -2.29 -14.16
C GLU A 5 -6.59 -2.87 -14.64
N GLY A 6 -7.49 -2.00 -15.12
CA GLY A 6 -8.88 -2.35 -15.45
C GLY A 6 -9.87 -2.30 -14.27
N THR A 7 -9.52 -1.67 -13.14
CA THR A 7 -10.46 -1.51 -12.01
C THR A 7 -11.63 -0.63 -12.41
N VAL A 8 -12.83 -1.20 -12.34
CA VAL A 8 -14.09 -0.43 -12.44
C VAL A 8 -14.56 -0.11 -11.03
N PHE A 9 -14.69 1.18 -10.73
CA PHE A 9 -15.25 1.63 -9.45
C PHE A 9 -16.78 1.55 -9.48
N SER A 10 -17.37 1.19 -8.34
CA SER A 10 -18.83 1.16 -8.18
C SER A 10 -19.42 2.56 -8.31
N GLN A 11 -20.68 2.65 -8.76
CA GLN A 11 -21.42 3.91 -8.78
C GLN A 11 -21.47 4.51 -7.37
N GLY A 12 -21.08 5.79 -7.24
CA GLY A 12 -21.00 6.50 -5.95
C GLY A 12 -19.68 6.34 -5.19
N ASP A 13 -18.73 5.56 -5.68
CA ASP A 13 -17.39 5.49 -5.07
C ASP A 13 -16.58 6.74 -5.41
N PHE A 14 -16.26 7.56 -4.40
CA PHE A 14 -15.50 8.80 -4.57
C PHE A 14 -14.14 8.58 -5.25
N ARG A 15 -13.56 7.38 -5.13
CA ARG A 15 -12.27 7.05 -5.74
C ARG A 15 -12.31 7.11 -7.26
N ALA A 16 -13.48 6.93 -7.87
CA ALA A 16 -13.67 7.09 -9.31
C ALA A 16 -13.37 8.52 -9.80
N GLY A 17 -13.61 9.54 -8.96
CA GLY A 17 -13.37 10.95 -9.28
C GLY A 17 -11.95 11.43 -8.99
N VAL A 18 -11.08 10.60 -8.39
CA VAL A 18 -9.73 11.02 -8.02
C VAL A 18 -8.80 10.88 -9.24
N PRO A 19 -8.09 11.95 -9.69
CA PRO A 19 -7.27 11.91 -10.91
C PRO A 19 -6.22 10.80 -10.94
N ARG A 20 -5.61 10.48 -9.79
CA ARG A 20 -4.61 9.40 -9.68
C ARG A 20 -5.16 8.00 -9.97
N ASN A 21 -6.48 7.84 -9.97
CA ASN A 21 -7.19 6.60 -10.27
C ASN A 21 -7.77 6.59 -11.70
N SER A 22 -7.40 7.54 -12.58
CA SER A 22 -7.73 7.42 -14.00
C SER A 22 -7.01 6.20 -14.61
N PRO A 23 -7.56 5.56 -15.66
CA PRO A 23 -6.95 4.36 -16.25
C PRO A 23 -5.49 4.55 -16.65
N GLU A 24 -5.16 5.70 -17.24
CA GLU A 24 -3.80 6.08 -17.63
C GLU A 24 -2.87 6.23 -16.42
N ASN A 25 -3.30 7.01 -15.41
CA ASN A 25 -2.49 7.22 -14.20
C ASN A 25 -2.32 5.93 -13.40
N MET A 26 -3.33 5.06 -13.38
CA MET A 26 -3.21 3.74 -12.75
C MET A 26 -2.16 2.88 -13.45
N ALA A 27 -2.13 2.85 -14.79
CA ALA A 27 -1.11 2.14 -15.54
C ALA A 27 0.29 2.68 -15.24
N ALA A 28 0.46 4.02 -15.26
CA ALA A 28 1.73 4.67 -14.93
C ALA A 28 2.19 4.37 -13.50
N ASN A 29 1.28 4.49 -12.52
CA ASN A 29 1.57 4.21 -11.12
C ASN A 29 1.95 2.73 -10.89
N MET A 30 1.37 1.80 -11.66
CA MET A 30 1.70 0.38 -11.54
C MET A 30 3.13 0.04 -11.95
N ALA A 31 3.75 0.83 -12.82
CA ALA A 31 5.17 0.67 -13.13
C ALA A 31 6.05 0.86 -11.89
N VAL A 32 5.64 1.74 -10.96
CA VAL A 32 6.34 1.98 -9.68
C VAL A 32 6.00 0.92 -8.64
N VAL A 33 4.78 0.38 -8.66
CA VAL A 33 4.33 -0.62 -7.67
C VAL A 33 4.87 -2.02 -7.98
N ARG A 34 4.99 -2.41 -9.25
CA ARG A 34 5.43 -3.75 -9.68
C ARG A 34 6.76 -4.19 -9.06
N PRO A 35 7.83 -3.36 -9.00
CA PRO A 35 9.07 -3.73 -8.33
C PRO A 35 8.89 -4.14 -6.85
N LEU A 36 7.88 -3.62 -6.15
CA LEU A 36 7.61 -4.00 -4.76
C LEU A 36 7.16 -5.46 -4.63
N GLU A 37 6.64 -6.07 -5.70
CA GLU A 37 6.23 -7.49 -5.70
C GLU A 37 7.42 -8.42 -5.48
N GLU A 38 8.59 -8.09 -6.03
CA GLU A 38 9.83 -8.84 -5.79
C GLU A 38 10.24 -8.80 -4.31
N TRP A 39 10.07 -7.63 -3.68
CA TRP A 39 10.36 -7.45 -2.25
C TRP A 39 9.39 -8.22 -1.37
N VAL A 40 8.11 -8.28 -1.76
CA VAL A 40 7.09 -9.10 -1.09
C VAL A 40 7.48 -10.57 -1.13
N VAL A 41 7.89 -11.08 -2.30
CA VAL A 41 8.34 -12.48 -2.46
C VAL A 41 9.58 -12.75 -1.61
N ARG A 42 10.56 -11.84 -1.64
CA ARG A 42 11.84 -12.02 -0.91
C ARG A 42 11.68 -11.96 0.60
N THR A 43 10.79 -11.11 1.12
CA THR A 43 10.70 -10.81 2.56
C THR A 43 9.50 -11.43 3.25
N GLY A 44 8.54 -11.98 2.49
CA GLY A 44 7.24 -12.41 3.02
C GLY A 44 6.39 -11.26 3.58
N SER A 45 6.80 -10.00 3.37
CA SER A 45 6.06 -8.82 3.83
C SER A 45 4.98 -8.44 2.83
N THR A 46 3.92 -7.79 3.29
CA THR A 46 2.89 -7.21 2.41
C THR A 46 3.35 -5.86 1.85
N PRO A 47 2.85 -5.44 0.67
CA PRO A 47 3.12 -4.10 0.14
C PRO A 47 2.83 -2.98 1.16
N GLY A 48 1.73 -3.10 1.92
CA GLY A 48 1.39 -2.13 2.96
C GLY A 48 2.40 -2.06 4.11
N GLN A 49 3.02 -3.18 4.48
CA GLN A 49 4.10 -3.19 5.47
C GLN A 49 5.37 -2.54 4.92
N ILE A 50 5.71 -2.79 3.64
CA ILE A 50 6.86 -2.16 2.99
C ILE A 50 6.68 -0.63 2.96
N SER A 51 5.50 -0.14 2.59
CA SER A 51 5.19 1.30 2.60
C SER A 51 5.32 1.92 3.99
N GLN A 52 4.90 1.22 5.04
CA GLN A 52 5.04 1.71 6.42
C GLN A 52 6.50 1.79 6.86
N VAL A 53 7.32 0.79 6.53
CA VAL A 53 8.75 0.79 6.85
C VAL A 53 9.47 1.90 6.09
N TRP A 54 9.14 2.09 4.81
CA TRP A 54 9.68 3.20 4.03
C TRP A 54 9.35 4.55 4.67
N LEU A 55 8.11 4.73 5.14
CA LEU A 55 7.69 5.96 5.82
C LEU A 55 8.44 6.18 7.15
N LEU A 56 8.59 5.13 7.95
CA LEU A 56 9.36 5.14 9.20
C LEU A 56 10.84 5.50 8.97
N ALA A 57 11.40 5.09 7.83
CA ALA A 57 12.78 5.39 7.47
C ALA A 57 13.00 6.85 7.04
N ARG A 58 11.93 7.63 6.76
CA ARG A 58 12.07 9.02 6.28
C ARG A 58 12.57 9.96 7.37
N ARG A 59 12.04 9.85 8.59
CA ARG A 59 12.37 10.71 9.74
C ARG A 59 12.06 9.97 11.06
N PRO A 60 12.84 10.19 12.12
CA PRO A 60 12.68 9.44 13.38
C PRO A 60 11.38 9.75 14.15
N TRP A 61 10.73 10.88 13.87
CA TRP A 61 9.47 11.28 14.53
C TRP A 61 8.20 10.86 13.77
N VAL A 62 8.33 10.17 12.64
CA VAL A 62 7.15 9.74 11.87
C VAL A 62 6.56 8.49 12.52
N VAL A 63 5.28 8.55 12.88
CA VAL A 63 4.53 7.42 13.45
C VAL A 63 3.40 7.04 12.48
N PRO A 64 3.45 5.87 11.82
CA PRO A 64 2.37 5.43 10.96
C PRO A 64 1.15 5.09 11.81
N LEU A 65 0.02 5.72 11.50
CA LEU A 65 -1.28 5.30 12.02
C LEU A 65 -1.74 4.08 11.22
N PRO A 66 -1.79 2.88 11.81
CA PRO A 66 -2.27 1.72 11.09
C PRO A 66 -3.76 1.90 10.79
N SER A 67 -4.13 1.85 9.51
CA SER A 67 -5.54 1.82 9.09
C SER A 67 -6.19 0.54 9.62
N ALA A 68 -6.99 0.63 10.67
CA ALA A 68 -7.69 -0.49 11.30
C ALA A 68 -9.21 -0.38 11.05
N ASN A 69 -9.68 -0.81 9.88
CA ASN A 69 -11.12 -0.89 9.59
C ASN A 69 -11.71 -2.30 9.78
N ARG A 70 -11.01 -3.22 10.46
CA ARG A 70 -11.56 -4.53 10.80
C ARG A 70 -10.86 -5.11 12.02
N THR A 71 -11.61 -5.24 13.11
CA THR A 71 -11.19 -5.81 14.40
C THR A 71 -10.74 -7.27 14.31
N ALA A 72 -11.01 -7.95 13.19
CA ALA A 72 -10.78 -9.39 13.00
C ALA A 72 -9.35 -9.81 12.55
N ARG A 73 -8.38 -8.89 12.46
CA ARG A 73 -6.96 -9.25 12.24
C ARG A 73 -6.03 -8.42 13.13
N VAL A 74 -6.00 -8.73 14.41
CA VAL A 74 -4.86 -8.42 15.27
C VAL A 74 -4.32 -9.78 15.71
N PRO A 75 -3.21 -10.26 15.12
CA PRO A 75 -1.89 -9.71 15.44
C PRO A 75 -0.90 -9.74 14.26
N GLN A 76 -0.35 -8.59 13.87
CA GLN A 76 0.98 -8.56 13.24
C GLN A 76 1.68 -7.24 13.53
N ARG A 77 1.95 -6.98 14.82
CA ARG A 77 2.93 -5.98 15.23
C ARG A 77 4.26 -6.68 15.53
N ARG A 78 4.97 -7.12 14.49
CA ARG A 78 6.42 -7.29 14.65
C ARG A 78 7.01 -5.89 14.60
N ARG A 79 7.58 -5.43 15.73
CA ARG A 79 8.34 -4.17 15.80
C ARG A 79 9.42 -4.23 14.74
N VAL A 80 9.22 -3.56 13.61
CA VAL A 80 10.32 -3.28 12.69
C VAL A 80 11.07 -2.10 13.31
N ARG A 81 12.12 -2.39 14.08
CA ARG A 81 13.06 -1.35 14.48
C ARG A 81 13.88 -1.03 13.24
N ALA A 82 13.67 0.16 12.67
CA ALA A 82 14.71 0.76 11.84
C ALA A 82 15.92 0.97 12.75
N ARG A 83 17.00 0.26 12.47
CA ARG A 83 18.33 0.59 12.99
C ARG A 83 18.92 1.68 12.12
#